data_AF-A0A926F6B0-F1
#
_entry.id   AF-A0A926F6B0-F1
#
_cell.length_a   1.000
_cell.length_b   1.000
_cell.length_c   1.000
_cell.angle_alpha   90.00
_cell.angle_beta   90.00
_cell.angle_gamma   90.00
#
_symmetry.space_group_name_H-M   'P 1'
#
loop_
_entity.id
_entity.type
_entity.pdbx_description
1 polymer ?
#
loop_
_entity_poly.entity_id
_entity_poly.type
_entity_poly.pdbx_seq_one_letter_code
_entity_poly.pdbx_strand_id
1 'polypeptide(L)'
;MKLFSYKLFIGLIILSFCCSAIKDSDNNANLRNEAIIIAIEDFLDNCSLQKTDNAFEANVYIENDDILVLGISGTYGFKIYPSSKDTIGAETRIFPSHYIERNNKLIYYWVDSINVLTEEIVKVLAKYNQIDSSYVNYENAYPDYLLDESIKGAHYYFCKNDLSIYKRVVTRVGIGWYDPPKLNCYKKKKKR
;
A
#
# COMPACT_ATOMS: atom_id res chain seq x y z
N MET A 1 -23.21 32.86 45.97
CA MET A 1 -23.64 32.88 44.55
C MET A 1 -22.68 33.76 43.76
N LYS A 2 -22.44 33.45 42.47
CA LYS A 2 -21.31 33.83 41.57
C LYS A 2 -20.18 32.77 41.63
N LEU A 3 -20.24 31.62 40.94
CA LEU A 3 -20.55 31.36 39.52
C LEU A 3 -19.58 32.05 38.54
N PHE A 4 -18.28 31.99 38.84
CA PHE A 4 -17.13 32.16 37.94
C PHE A 4 -16.12 31.12 38.47
N SER A 5 -15.60 30.11 37.77
CA SER A 5 -15.07 30.05 36.41
C SER A 5 -14.85 28.56 36.05
N TYR A 6 -15.90 27.74 36.01
CA TYR A 6 -15.78 26.32 35.63
C TYR A 6 -15.49 26.14 34.12
N LYS A 7 -15.75 27.17 33.30
CA LYS A 7 -15.51 27.13 31.85
C LYS A 7 -14.03 27.15 31.46
N LEU A 8 -13.11 27.56 32.35
CA LEU A 8 -11.68 27.59 32.03
C LEU A 8 -10.99 26.22 32.23
N PHE A 9 -11.57 25.33 33.06
CA PHE A 9 -10.99 24.02 33.35
C PHE A 9 -11.39 22.95 32.32
N ILE A 10 -12.53 23.11 31.64
CA ILE A 10 -12.99 22.16 30.61
C ILE A 10 -12.16 22.28 29.31
N GLY A 11 -11.64 23.47 28.99
CA GLY A 11 -10.82 23.68 27.78
C GLY A 11 -9.45 22.97 27.80
N LEU A 12 -8.89 22.72 28.99
CA LEU A 12 -7.58 22.07 29.16
C LEU A 12 -7.64 20.53 29.10
N ILE A 13 -8.82 19.93 29.34
CA ILE A 13 -9.01 18.47 29.26
C ILE A 13 -9.18 18.02 27.79
N ILE A 14 -9.65 18.90 26.90
CA ILE A 14 -9.86 18.56 25.49
C ILE A 14 -8.54 18.51 24.69
N LEU A 15 -7.47 19.18 25.17
CA LEU A 15 -6.15 19.12 24.50
C LEU A 15 -5.35 17.84 24.79
N SER A 16 -5.66 17.08 25.85
CA SER A 16 -4.89 15.86 26.18
C SER A 16 -5.32 14.63 25.37
N PHE A 17 -6.53 14.60 24.81
CA PHE A 17 -7.01 13.49 24.00
C PHE A 17 -6.56 13.52 22.53
N CYS A 18 -6.15 14.68 21.99
CA CYS A 18 -5.65 14.77 20.61
C CYS A 18 -4.23 14.20 20.42
N CYS A 19 -3.43 14.11 21.50
CA CYS A 19 -2.03 13.71 21.38
C CYS A 19 -1.85 12.20 21.20
N SER A 20 -2.81 11.38 21.63
CA SER A 20 -2.78 9.92 21.45
C SER A 20 -3.11 9.52 20.01
N ALA A 21 -4.09 10.19 19.38
CA ALA A 21 -4.50 9.90 18.02
C ALA A 21 -3.38 10.12 16.99
N ILE A 22 -2.56 11.16 17.18
CA ILE A 22 -1.42 11.48 16.31
C ILE A 22 -0.30 10.44 16.45
N LYS A 23 -0.04 9.95 17.67
CA LYS A 23 0.97 8.90 17.89
C LYS A 23 0.57 7.58 17.27
N ASP A 24 -0.71 7.22 17.35
CA ASP A 24 -1.21 5.98 16.78
C ASP A 24 -1.27 6.02 15.24
N SER A 25 -1.54 7.18 14.63
CA SER A 25 -1.49 7.33 13.17
C SER A 25 -0.06 7.21 12.64
N ASP A 26 0.90 7.89 13.26
CA ASP A 26 2.30 7.88 12.83
C ASP A 26 2.94 6.49 13.01
N ASN A 27 2.66 5.82 14.12
CA ASN A 27 3.13 4.45 14.35
C ASN A 27 2.57 3.47 13.32
N ASN A 28 1.29 3.60 12.95
CA ASN A 28 0.68 2.74 11.94
C ASN A 28 1.23 3.01 10.53
N ALA A 29 1.50 4.26 10.16
CA ALA A 29 2.13 4.61 8.89
C ALA A 29 3.55 4.03 8.79
N ASN A 30 4.35 4.17 9.85
CA ASN A 30 5.70 3.60 9.92
C ASN A 30 5.68 2.08 9.81
N LEU A 31 4.78 1.41 10.54
CA LEU A 31 4.60 -0.04 10.48
C LEU A 31 4.26 -0.54 9.06
N ARG A 32 3.37 0.17 8.36
CA ARG A 32 3.00 -0.16 6.97
C ARG A 32 4.19 -0.06 6.04
N ASN A 33 4.93 1.04 6.13
CA ASN A 33 6.08 1.28 5.28
C ASN A 33 7.14 0.19 5.50
N GLU A 34 7.44 -0.16 6.75
CA GLU A 34 8.39 -1.23 7.06
C GLU A 34 7.92 -2.59 6.50
N ALA A 35 6.64 -2.93 6.64
CA ALA A 35 6.08 -4.16 6.10
C ALA A 35 6.10 -4.20 4.56
N ILE A 36 5.83 -3.08 3.89
CA ILE A 36 5.94 -2.95 2.43
C ILE A 36 7.37 -3.26 1.99
N ILE A 37 8.37 -2.65 2.64
CA ILE A 37 9.78 -2.87 2.29
C ILE A 37 10.17 -4.34 2.47
N ILE A 38 9.85 -4.95 3.62
CA ILE A 38 10.16 -6.36 3.88
C ILE A 38 9.51 -7.27 2.83
N ALA A 39 8.26 -7.02 2.48
CA ALA A 39 7.55 -7.81 1.48
C ALA A 39 8.15 -7.63 0.08
N ILE A 40 8.50 -6.41 -0.32
CA ILE A 40 9.13 -6.12 -1.60
C ILE A 40 10.49 -6.83 -1.71
N GLU A 41 11.30 -6.77 -0.66
CA GLU A 41 12.60 -7.44 -0.64
C GLU A 41 12.44 -8.95 -0.79
N ASP A 42 11.59 -9.57 0.03
CA ASP A 42 11.30 -11.00 -0.08
C ASP A 42 10.67 -11.38 -1.43
N PHE A 43 9.81 -10.53 -1.99
CA PHE A 43 9.20 -10.78 -3.30
C PHE A 43 10.26 -10.88 -4.39
N LEU A 44 11.14 -9.87 -4.45
CA LEU A 44 12.16 -9.76 -5.47
C LEU A 44 13.26 -10.83 -5.31
N ASP A 45 13.57 -11.25 -4.08
CA ASP A 45 14.61 -12.24 -3.82
C ASP A 45 14.10 -13.69 -3.89
N ASN A 46 12.89 -13.96 -3.39
CA ASN A 46 12.45 -15.32 -3.08
C ASN A 46 11.13 -15.73 -3.75
N CYS A 47 10.38 -14.81 -4.37
CA CYS A 47 9.08 -15.14 -4.97
C CYS A 47 9.25 -15.47 -6.46
N SER A 48 8.66 -16.57 -6.93
CA SER A 48 8.74 -16.93 -8.36
C SER A 48 7.96 -15.98 -9.26
N LEU A 49 6.95 -15.26 -8.73
CA LEU A 49 6.12 -14.33 -9.49
C LEU A 49 6.90 -13.14 -10.04
N GLN A 50 8.04 -12.75 -9.44
CA GLN A 50 8.88 -11.67 -9.99
C GLN A 50 9.33 -11.91 -11.43
N LYS A 51 9.34 -13.19 -11.87
CA LYS A 51 9.72 -13.58 -13.24
C LYS A 51 8.62 -13.34 -14.27
N THR A 52 7.39 -13.09 -13.83
CA THR A 52 6.21 -13.03 -14.71
C THR A 52 5.97 -11.67 -15.34
N ASP A 53 6.52 -10.61 -14.75
CA ASP A 53 6.37 -9.22 -15.21
C ASP A 53 7.65 -8.43 -14.86
N ASN A 54 7.81 -7.24 -15.40
CA ASN A 54 8.85 -6.28 -15.01
C ASN A 54 8.29 -5.15 -14.15
N ALA A 55 6.97 -4.98 -14.07
CA ALA A 55 6.31 -4.03 -13.18
C ALA A 55 5.31 -4.74 -12.27
N PHE A 56 5.27 -4.32 -11.02
CA PHE A 56 4.37 -4.84 -10.00
C PHE A 56 3.80 -3.70 -9.17
N GLU A 57 2.64 -3.97 -8.59
CA GLU A 57 1.96 -3.08 -7.66
C GLU A 57 1.91 -3.71 -6.28
N ALA A 58 2.20 -2.92 -5.24
CA ALA A 58 2.04 -3.33 -3.86
C ALA A 58 0.88 -2.57 -3.20
N ASN A 59 -0.05 -3.33 -2.62
CA ASN A 59 -1.28 -2.84 -1.99
C ASN A 59 -1.38 -3.31 -0.54
N VAL A 60 -1.60 -2.38 0.38
CA VAL A 60 -1.76 -2.70 1.81
C VAL A 60 -3.24 -2.88 2.14
N TYR A 61 -3.57 -4.02 2.73
CA TYR A 61 -4.90 -4.36 3.23
C TYR A 61 -4.83 -4.52 4.75
N ILE A 62 -5.76 -3.91 5.48
CA ILE A 62 -5.90 -4.17 6.93
C ILE A 62 -6.91 -5.30 7.08
N GLU A 63 -6.49 -6.44 7.62
CA GLU A 63 -7.41 -7.56 7.86
C GLU A 63 -8.03 -7.52 9.26
N ASN A 64 -7.23 -7.26 10.30
CA ASN A 64 -7.71 -7.12 11.69
C ASN A 64 -6.68 -6.36 12.56
N ASP A 65 -6.89 -6.33 13.88
CA ASP A 65 -6.03 -5.60 14.84
C ASP A 65 -4.62 -6.19 14.99
N ASP A 66 -4.43 -7.50 14.82
CA ASP A 66 -3.15 -8.19 15.08
C ASP A 66 -2.32 -8.46 13.82
N ILE A 67 -2.99 -8.56 12.66
CA ILE A 67 -2.38 -8.94 11.38
C ILE A 67 -2.46 -7.79 10.39
N LEU A 68 -1.33 -7.50 9.77
CA LEU A 68 -1.21 -6.59 8.62
C LEU A 68 -1.04 -7.42 7.35
N VAL A 69 -1.80 -7.11 6.30
CA VAL A 69 -1.76 -7.85 5.04
C VAL A 69 -1.29 -6.95 3.90
N LEU A 70 -0.47 -7.48 3.01
CA LEU A 70 -0.03 -6.80 1.79
C LEU A 70 -0.19 -7.75 0.60
N GLY A 71 -0.70 -7.24 -0.53
CA GLY A 71 -0.64 -7.94 -1.82
C GLY A 71 0.42 -7.33 -2.72
N ILE A 72 1.20 -8.18 -3.40
CA ILE A 72 2.05 -7.78 -4.53
C ILE A 72 1.63 -8.60 -5.75
N SER A 73 1.30 -7.93 -6.84
CA SER A 73 0.88 -8.57 -8.10
C SER A 73 1.50 -7.88 -9.31
N GLY A 74 1.65 -8.63 -10.41
CA GLY A 74 2.05 -8.04 -11.70
C GLY A 74 1.02 -7.02 -12.17
N THR A 75 1.45 -6.15 -13.08
CA THR A 75 0.56 -5.16 -13.69
C THR A 75 -0.26 -5.75 -14.84
N TYR A 76 0.18 -6.85 -15.46
CA TYR A 76 -0.58 -7.60 -16.47
C TYR A 76 -1.21 -6.73 -17.58
N GLY A 77 -0.54 -5.63 -17.95
CA GLY A 77 -1.04 -4.70 -18.96
C GLY A 77 -1.96 -3.59 -18.43
N PHE A 78 -2.33 -3.60 -17.15
CA PHE A 78 -2.93 -2.43 -16.50
C PHE A 78 -1.97 -1.23 -16.59
N LYS A 79 -2.52 -0.09 -16.96
CA LYS A 79 -1.79 1.18 -17.12
C LYS A 79 -2.44 2.25 -16.27
N ILE A 80 -1.63 3.24 -15.88
CA ILE A 80 -2.13 4.50 -15.34
C ILE A 80 -2.55 5.35 -16.53
N TYR A 81 -3.78 5.84 -16.49
CA TYR A 81 -4.39 6.69 -17.52
C TYR A 81 -4.49 8.13 -17.00
N PRO A 82 -3.54 9.01 -17.34
CA PRO A 82 -3.55 10.39 -16.86
C PRO A 82 -4.68 11.18 -17.51
N SER A 83 -5.27 12.09 -16.73
CA SER A 83 -6.21 13.09 -17.23
C SER A 83 -5.50 14.42 -17.50
N SER A 84 -6.20 15.37 -18.12
CA SER A 84 -5.68 16.73 -18.29
C SER A 84 -5.41 17.48 -16.98
N LYS A 85 -5.86 16.95 -15.83
CA LYS A 85 -5.63 17.52 -14.49
C LYS A 85 -4.34 17.02 -13.84
N ASP A 86 -3.77 15.94 -14.34
CA ASP A 86 -2.58 15.32 -13.78
C ASP A 86 -1.31 16.01 -14.30
N THR A 87 -1.02 17.18 -13.74
CA THR A 87 0.17 17.97 -14.04
C THR A 87 1.23 17.83 -12.95
N ILE A 88 2.51 18.00 -13.30
CA ILE A 88 3.60 18.01 -12.32
C ILE A 88 3.32 19.08 -11.25
N GLY A 89 3.45 18.69 -9.98
CA GLY A 89 3.17 19.53 -8.82
C GLY A 89 1.70 19.55 -8.39
N ALA A 90 0.78 18.94 -9.14
CA ALA A 90 -0.61 18.79 -8.72
C ALA A 90 -0.78 17.62 -7.74
N GLU A 91 -1.81 17.73 -6.90
CA GLU A 91 -2.30 16.59 -6.14
C GLU A 91 -2.90 15.54 -7.07
N THR A 92 -2.61 14.27 -6.78
CA THR A 92 -3.13 13.15 -7.55
C THR A 92 -3.47 11.97 -6.62
N ARG A 93 -4.37 11.12 -7.12
CA ARG A 93 -4.76 9.85 -6.49
C ARG A 93 -4.44 8.63 -7.36
N ILE A 94 -4.10 8.85 -8.63
CA ILE A 94 -3.94 7.78 -9.63
C ILE A 94 -2.47 7.41 -9.85
N PHE A 95 -1.54 8.29 -9.47
CA PHE A 95 -0.11 7.99 -9.52
C PHE A 95 0.39 7.53 -8.15
N PRO A 96 1.27 6.53 -8.08
CA PRO A 96 1.87 6.08 -6.84
C PRO A 96 2.63 7.21 -6.17
N SER A 97 2.78 7.07 -4.86
CA SER A 97 3.58 7.99 -4.04
C SER A 97 5.05 7.54 -3.94
N HIS A 98 5.30 6.24 -4.11
CA HIS A 98 6.60 5.62 -3.89
C HIS A 98 6.84 4.51 -4.92
N TYR A 99 8.11 4.20 -5.13
CA TYR A 99 8.53 3.09 -5.95
C TYR A 99 9.88 2.52 -5.51
N ILE A 100 10.16 1.29 -5.93
CA ILE A 100 11.47 0.64 -5.84
C ILE A 100 11.83 0.12 -7.22
N GLU A 101 13.02 0.51 -7.69
CA GLU A 101 13.66 -0.09 -8.85
C GLU A 101 14.83 -0.97 -8.43
N ARG A 102 14.77 -2.26 -8.78
CA ARG A 102 15.86 -3.21 -8.52
C ARG A 102 15.89 -4.28 -9.60
N ASN A 103 17.08 -4.59 -10.13
CA ASN A 103 17.27 -5.65 -11.12
C ASN A 103 16.32 -5.54 -12.35
N ASN A 104 16.13 -4.33 -12.87
CA ASN A 104 15.19 -4.02 -13.96
C ASN A 104 13.73 -4.41 -13.64
N LYS A 105 13.35 -4.41 -12.36
CA LYS A 105 11.98 -4.55 -11.88
C LYS A 105 11.54 -3.26 -11.22
N LEU A 106 10.31 -2.86 -11.48
CA LEU A 106 9.62 -1.76 -10.83
C LEU A 106 8.57 -2.32 -9.88
N ILE A 107 8.56 -1.85 -8.63
CA ILE A 107 7.43 -2.03 -7.73
C ILE A 107 6.98 -0.67 -7.26
N TYR A 108 5.71 -0.31 -7.46
CA TYR A 108 5.15 0.97 -7.04
C TYR A 108 3.99 0.78 -6.05
N TYR A 109 3.75 1.80 -5.22
CA TYR A 109 2.72 1.75 -4.17
C TYR A 109 2.26 3.12 -3.68
N TRP A 110 1.14 3.11 -2.97
CA TRP A 110 0.53 4.26 -2.30
C TRP A 110 0.68 4.13 -0.80
N VAL A 111 1.21 5.17 -0.15
CA VAL A 111 1.20 5.31 1.31
C VAL A 111 -0.02 6.09 1.75
N ASP A 112 -0.28 7.22 1.08
CA ASP A 112 -1.40 8.11 1.35
C ASP A 112 -2.42 8.14 0.20
N SER A 113 -3.65 8.53 0.52
CA SER A 113 -4.74 8.64 -0.48
C SER A 113 -4.57 9.79 -1.47
N ILE A 114 -3.69 10.75 -1.18
CA ILE A 114 -3.38 11.91 -2.00
C ILE A 114 -1.88 12.19 -1.87
N ASN A 115 -1.19 12.32 -3.00
CA ASN A 115 0.21 12.73 -3.07
C ASN A 115 0.42 13.76 -4.17
N VAL A 116 1.58 14.41 -4.17
CA VAL A 116 1.97 15.35 -5.22
C VAL A 116 2.63 14.58 -6.36
N LEU A 117 2.19 14.83 -7.59
CA LEU A 117 2.78 14.22 -8.78
C LEU A 117 4.15 14.84 -9.08
N THR A 118 5.20 14.02 -9.04
CA THR A 118 6.57 14.45 -9.34
C THR A 118 6.99 14.03 -10.74
N GLU A 119 7.91 14.79 -11.34
CA GLU A 119 8.51 14.43 -12.63
C GLU A 119 9.25 13.09 -12.57
N GLU A 120 9.84 12.78 -11.41
CA GLU A 120 10.55 11.52 -11.15
C GLU A 120 9.61 10.31 -11.30
N ILE A 121 8.45 10.33 -10.63
CA ILE A 121 7.47 9.25 -10.69
C ILE A 121 6.98 9.04 -12.13
N VAL A 122 6.70 10.14 -12.85
CA VAL A 122 6.29 10.06 -14.26
C VAL A 122 7.38 9.42 -15.13
N LYS A 123 8.64 9.83 -14.96
CA LYS A 123 9.78 9.27 -15.72
C LYS A 123 9.97 7.78 -15.46
N VAL A 124 9.89 7.35 -14.20
CA VAL A 124 10.06 5.95 -13.82
C VAL A 124 8.92 5.11 -14.38
N LEU A 125 7.66 5.54 -14.23
CA LEU A 125 6.53 4.80 -14.78
C LEU A 125 6.59 4.73 -16.31
N ALA A 126 6.96 5.81 -16.99
CA ALA A 126 7.17 5.83 -18.43
C ALA A 126 8.27 4.86 -18.87
N LYS A 127 9.40 4.78 -18.14
CA LYS A 127 10.50 3.83 -18.40
C LYS A 127 10.03 2.37 -18.41
N TYR A 128 9.05 2.01 -17.59
CA TYR A 128 8.48 0.65 -17.52
C TYR A 128 7.18 0.51 -18.33
N ASN A 129 6.87 1.48 -19.20
CA ASN A 129 5.67 1.52 -20.01
C ASN A 129 4.39 1.40 -19.17
N GLN A 130 4.32 2.04 -18.00
CA GLN A 130 3.18 1.95 -17.07
C GLN A 130 2.18 3.11 -17.18
N ILE A 131 2.41 4.04 -18.11
CA ILE A 131 1.51 5.15 -18.40
C ILE A 131 0.97 4.97 -19.81
N ASP A 132 -0.35 5.04 -19.95
CA ASP A 132 -1.02 5.12 -21.24
C ASP A 132 -1.67 6.50 -21.38
N SER A 133 -1.20 7.26 -22.36
CA SER A 133 -1.65 8.62 -22.64
C SER A 133 -2.72 8.69 -23.73
N SER A 134 -3.16 7.54 -24.26
CA SER A 134 -4.26 7.49 -25.21
C SER A 134 -5.57 7.80 -24.47
N TYR A 135 -6.01 9.06 -24.59
CA TYR A 135 -7.30 9.52 -24.08
C TYR A 135 -8.42 8.84 -24.90
N VAL A 136 -8.98 7.75 -24.37
CA VAL A 136 -10.10 7.08 -25.04
C VAL A 136 -11.40 7.81 -24.69
N ASN A 137 -11.99 8.46 -25.70
CA ASN A 137 -13.24 9.24 -25.59
C ASN A 137 -14.38 8.35 -25.06
N TYR A 138 -14.98 8.75 -23.94
CA TYR A 138 -15.97 8.04 -23.11
C TYR A 138 -17.19 7.42 -23.81
N GLU A 139 -17.42 7.69 -25.10
CA GLU A 139 -18.61 7.21 -25.80
C GLU A 139 -18.53 5.74 -26.27
N ASN A 140 -17.35 5.10 -26.38
CA ASN A 140 -17.22 3.67 -26.76
C ASN A 140 -15.86 3.02 -26.35
N ALA A 141 -15.33 3.33 -25.16
CA ALA A 141 -13.89 3.31 -24.91
C ALA A 141 -13.28 2.18 -24.06
N TYR A 142 -14.05 1.47 -23.24
CA TYR A 142 -13.45 0.45 -22.39
C TYR A 142 -13.22 -0.81 -23.22
N PRO A 143 -11.97 -1.27 -23.45
CA PRO A 143 -11.79 -2.64 -23.91
C PRO A 143 -12.47 -3.57 -22.91
N ASP A 144 -13.04 -4.67 -23.40
CA ASP A 144 -13.57 -5.70 -22.51
C ASP A 144 -12.51 -6.00 -21.45
N TYR A 145 -12.87 -5.86 -20.16
CA TYR A 145 -12.01 -6.27 -19.07
C TYR A 145 -11.84 -7.78 -19.18
N LEU A 146 -10.77 -8.21 -19.84
CA LEU A 146 -10.34 -9.60 -19.87
C LEU A 146 -9.80 -9.92 -18.48
N LEU A 147 -10.71 -10.32 -17.59
CA LEU A 147 -10.38 -10.89 -16.29
C LEU A 147 -9.70 -12.24 -16.52
N ASP A 148 -8.37 -12.23 -16.46
CA ASP A 148 -7.60 -13.47 -16.41
C ASP A 148 -7.57 -14.02 -14.98
N GLU A 149 -8.48 -14.94 -14.68
CA GLU A 149 -8.57 -15.63 -13.38
C GLU A 149 -7.36 -16.54 -13.07
N SER A 150 -6.42 -16.70 -14.01
CA SER A 150 -5.18 -17.43 -13.78
C SER A 150 -4.10 -16.57 -13.09
N ILE A 151 -4.27 -15.24 -13.09
CA ILE A 151 -3.36 -14.29 -12.47
C ILE A 151 -3.25 -14.57 -10.96
N LYS A 152 -2.02 -14.57 -10.47
CA LYS A 152 -1.71 -14.78 -9.05
C LYS A 152 -1.10 -13.54 -8.43
N GLY A 153 -1.46 -13.29 -7.18
CA GLY A 153 -0.78 -12.35 -6.29
C GLY A 153 0.05 -13.10 -5.25
N ALA A 154 1.05 -12.41 -4.71
CA ALA A 154 1.73 -12.78 -3.48
C ALA A 154 1.13 -12.00 -2.32
N HIS A 155 0.45 -12.69 -1.41
CA HIS A 155 -0.14 -12.11 -0.21
C HIS A 155 0.77 -12.36 0.98
N TYR A 156 1.16 -11.29 1.67
CA TYR A 156 2.02 -11.29 2.82
C TYR A 156 1.21 -10.99 4.06
N TYR A 157 1.27 -11.88 5.04
CA TYR A 157 0.60 -11.72 6.32
C TYR A 157 1.64 -11.53 7.39
N PHE A 158 1.64 -10.37 8.04
CA PHE A 158 2.59 -9.97 9.07
C PHE A 158 1.93 -9.93 10.44
N CYS A 159 2.67 -10.35 11.46
CA CYS A 159 2.33 -10.00 12.84
C CYS A 159 2.68 -8.55 13.11
N LYS A 160 1.71 -7.69 13.46
CA LYS A 160 1.96 -6.25 13.66
C LYS A 160 2.95 -5.94 14.78
N ASN A 161 3.08 -6.84 15.75
CA ASN A 161 4.00 -6.68 16.88
C ASN A 161 5.45 -7.09 16.57
N ASP A 162 5.69 -7.82 15.48
CA ASP A 162 7.00 -8.32 15.04
C ASP A 162 6.92 -8.67 13.55
N LEU A 163 7.29 -7.72 12.68
CA LEU A 163 7.23 -7.87 11.23
C LEU A 163 8.19 -8.94 10.68
N SER A 164 9.17 -9.41 11.48
CA SER A 164 10.00 -10.56 11.08
C SER A 164 9.22 -11.87 11.04
N ILE A 165 8.05 -11.90 11.69
CA ILE A 165 7.12 -13.03 11.67
C ILE A 165 6.08 -12.77 10.59
N TYR A 166 6.31 -13.33 9.41
CA TYR A 166 5.36 -13.26 8.31
C TYR A 166 5.26 -14.57 7.53
N LYS A 167 4.19 -14.67 6.74
CA LYS A 167 3.99 -15.74 5.77
C LYS A 167 3.56 -15.16 4.43
N ARG A 168 4.15 -15.68 3.37
CA ARG A 168 3.76 -15.41 1.99
C ARG A 168 2.87 -16.53 1.46
N VAL A 169 1.74 -16.17 0.86
CA VAL A 169 0.81 -17.06 0.18
C VAL A 169 0.74 -16.61 -1.28
N VAL A 170 1.03 -17.50 -2.21
CA VAL A 170 0.86 -17.23 -3.65
C VAL A 170 -0.44 -17.87 -4.11
N THR A 171 -1.40 -17.06 -4.52
CA THR A 171 -2.75 -17.51 -4.85
C THR A 171 -3.39 -16.64 -5.93
N ARG A 172 -4.41 -17.19 -6.59
CA ARG A 172 -5.31 -16.45 -7.51
C ARG A 172 -6.55 -15.88 -6.81
N VAL A 173 -6.78 -16.30 -5.56
CA VAL A 173 -7.96 -15.90 -4.78
C VAL A 173 -7.62 -14.63 -4.02
N GLY A 174 -8.42 -13.57 -4.18
CA GLY A 174 -8.19 -12.28 -3.52
C GLY A 174 -8.14 -12.38 -1.98
N ILE A 175 -7.43 -11.45 -1.34
CA ILE A 175 -7.38 -11.33 0.11
C ILE A 175 -8.83 -11.19 0.65
N GLY A 176 -9.15 -11.89 1.74
CA GLY A 176 -10.49 -11.94 2.33
C GLY A 176 -11.43 -13.00 1.75
N TRP A 177 -11.06 -13.65 0.63
CA TRP A 177 -11.86 -14.71 -0.01
C TRP A 177 -11.32 -16.12 0.23
N TYR A 178 -10.33 -16.27 1.10
CA TYR A 178 -9.80 -17.56 1.56
C TYR A 178 -9.26 -17.43 2.98
N ASP A 179 -9.12 -18.57 3.67
CA ASP A 179 -8.63 -18.58 5.06
C ASP A 179 -7.17 -18.10 5.15
N PRO A 180 -6.87 -17.07 5.96
CA PRO A 180 -5.51 -16.60 6.18
C PRO A 180 -4.58 -17.68 6.74
N PRO A 181 -3.27 -17.65 6.42
CA PRO A 181 -2.33 -18.60 6.96
C PRO A 181 -2.18 -18.41 8.48
N LYS A 182 -2.09 -19.50 9.23
CA LYS A 182 -1.86 -19.43 10.69
C LYS A 182 -0.50 -18.79 10.99
N LEU A 183 -0.46 -17.71 11.76
CA LEU A 183 0.75 -17.04 12.24
C LEU A 183 0.90 -17.17 13.76
N ASN A 184 2.14 -17.31 14.22
CA ASN A 184 2.46 -17.40 15.65
C ASN A 184 2.96 -16.04 16.16
N CYS A 185 2.06 -15.05 16.23
CA CYS A 185 2.40 -13.67 16.63
C CYS A 185 2.78 -13.52 18.11
N TYR A 186 2.45 -14.50 18.95
CA TYR A 186 2.81 -14.51 20.36
C TYR A 186 4.04 -15.39 20.63
N LYS A 187 5.17 -15.11 19.96
CA LYS A 187 6.45 -15.59 20.49
C LYS A 187 6.83 -14.71 21.69
N LYS A 188 6.76 -15.27 22.90
CA LYS A 188 7.26 -14.61 24.12
C LYS A 188 8.68 -14.09 23.83
N LYS A 189 8.90 -12.77 23.93
CA LYS A 189 10.24 -12.19 23.92
C LYS A 189 11.09 -12.97 24.94
N LYS A 190 12.09 -13.73 24.48
CA LYS A 190 13.14 -14.22 25.37
C LYS A 190 13.81 -12.97 25.93
N LYS A 191 13.58 -12.68 27.21
CA LYS A 191 14.38 -11.70 27.95
C LYS A 191 15.85 -12.11 27.76
N ARG A 192 16.61 -11.26 27.07
CA ARG A 192 18.07 -11.30 27.11
C ARG A 192 18.53 -10.63 28.40
#